data_AF-A0A3A9E597-F1
#
_entry.id   AF-A0A3A9E597-F1
#
_cell.length_a   1.000
_cell.length_b   1.000
_cell.length_c   1.000
_cell.angle_alpha   90.00
_cell.angle_beta   90.00
_cell.angle_gamma   90.00
#
_symmetry.space_group_name_H-M   'P 1'
#
loop_
_entity.id
_entity.type
_entity.pdbx_description
1 polymer ?
#
loop_
_entity_poly.entity_id
_entity_poly.type
_entity_poly.pdbx_seq_one_letter_code
_entity_poly.pdbx_strand_id
1 'polypeptide(L)' 'LSFNPEDRRVIKYLKGETIDISDKGLPLEDNGYYLICVEHYPLGFGKKLGHQLKNKYDPGWRWT' A
#
# COMPACT_ATOMS: atom_id res chain seq x y z
N LEU A 1 3.65 1.44 6.47
CA LEU A 1 4.51 0.79 5.45
C LEU A 1 5.12 1.87 4.59
N SER A 2 6.45 2.01 4.61
CA SER A 2 7.15 2.98 3.77
C SER A 2 7.83 2.28 2.60
N PHE A 3 7.75 2.89 1.42
CA PHE A 3 8.38 2.43 0.19
C PHE A 3 9.44 3.43 -0.28
N ASN A 4 10.41 2.94 -1.07
CA ASN A 4 11.31 3.80 -1.83
C ASN A 4 10.52 4.42 -3.00
N PRO A 5 10.81 5.66 -3.45
CA PRO A 5 10.09 6.31 -4.54
C PRO A 5 10.15 5.52 -5.86
N GLU A 6 11.25 4.82 -6.10
CA GLU A 6 11.47 3.99 -7.30
C GLU A 6 10.81 2.60 -7.20
N ASP A 7 10.22 2.26 -6.05
CA ASP A 7 9.48 1.01 -5.92
C ASP A 7 8.20 1.09 -6.75
N ARG A 8 8.09 0.20 -7.75
CA ARG A 8 6.91 0.07 -8.64
C ARG A 8 5.57 -0.01 -7.89
N ARG A 9 5.55 -0.45 -6.63
CA ARG A 9 4.35 -0.51 -5.79
C ARG A 9 3.77 0.87 -5.48
N VAL A 10 4.59 1.92 -5.49
CA VAL A 10 4.13 3.30 -5.31
C VAL A 10 3.17 3.69 -6.43
N ILE A 11 3.57 3.51 -7.69
CA ILE A 11 2.72 3.82 -8.84
C ILE A 11 1.46 2.97 -8.84
N LYS A 12 1.57 1.66 -8.56
CA LYS A 12 0.41 0.77 -8.42
C LYS A 12 -0.57 1.27 -7.36
N TYR A 13 -0.06 1.69 -6.20
CA TYR A 13 -0.89 2.23 -5.14
C TYR A 13 -1.61 3.52 -5.58
N LEU A 14 -0.92 4.45 -6.23
CA LEU A 14 -1.51 5.69 -6.74
C LEU A 14 -2.55 5.44 -7.84
N LYS A 15 -2.41 4.36 -8.61
CA LYS A 15 -3.41 3.88 -9.58
C LYS A 15 -4.61 3.16 -8.95
N GLY A 16 -4.62 2.97 -7.64
CA GLY A 16 -5.68 2.26 -6.93
C GLY A 16 -5.55 0.74 -6.94
N GLU A 17 -4.41 0.20 -7.38
CA GLU A 17 -4.18 -1.25 -7.44
C GLU A 17 -3.85 -1.84 -6.07
N THR A 18 -4.14 -3.13 -5.89
CA THR A 18 -3.68 -3.92 -4.74
C THR A 18 -2.18 -4.17 -4.87
N ILE A 19 -1.44 -4.03 -3.78
CA ILE A 19 0.02 -4.22 -3.77
C ILE A 19 0.42 -5.45 -2.96
N ASP A 20 1.43 -6.17 -3.44
CA ASP A 20 2.04 -7.29 -2.72
C ASP A 20 3.03 -6.78 -1.67
N ILE A 21 2.92 -7.33 -0.47
CA ILE A 21 3.71 -6.97 0.71
C ILE A 21 4.29 -8.22 1.40
N SER A 22 4.42 -9.32 0.66
CA SER A 22 5.02 -10.58 1.14
C SER A 22 6.46 -10.38 1.68
N ASP A 23 7.21 -9.45 1.09
CA ASP A 23 8.58 -9.08 1.49
C ASP A 23 8.67 -8.29 2.80
N LYS A 24 7.54 -7.79 3.34
CA LYS A 24 7.54 -6.93 4.53
C LYS A 24 7.58 -7.71 5.85
N GLY A 25 7.53 -9.04 5.82
CA GLY A 25 7.66 -9.89 7.01
C GLY A 25 6.54 -9.68 8.05
N LEU A 26 5.36 -9.24 7.61
CA LEU A 26 4.21 -9.03 8.49
C LEU A 26 3.51 -10.35 8.83
N PRO A 27 3.00 -10.53 10.07
CA PRO A 27 2.28 -11.75 10.45
C PRO A 27 1.08 -12.04 9.54
N LEU A 28 0.82 -13.32 9.24
CA LEU A 28 -0.28 -13.71 8.34
C LEU A 28 -1.66 -13.39 8.91
N GLU A 29 -1.87 -13.67 10.20
CA GLU A 29 -3.12 -13.40 10.94
C GLU A 29 -3.48 -11.91 11.05
N ASP A 30 -2.54 -11.02 10.79
CA ASP A 30 -2.80 -9.58 10.83
C ASP A 30 -3.68 -9.12 9.65
N ASN A 31 -4.78 -8.45 9.97
CA ASN A 31 -5.77 -7.92 9.03
C ASN A 31 -6.06 -6.43 9.30
N GLY A 32 -5.08 -5.70 9.81
CA GLY A 32 -5.17 -4.28 10.16
C GLY A 32 -5.19 -3.32 8.97
N TYR A 33 -5.45 -2.05 9.30
CA TYR A 33 -5.23 -0.92 8.40
C TYR A 33 -3.79 -0.43 8.53
N TYR A 34 -3.20 -0.10 7.39
CA TYR A 34 -1.83 0.36 7.28
C TYR A 34 -1.79 1.71 6.60
N LEU A 35 -1.06 2.65 7.21
CA LEU A 35 -0.63 3.88 6.55
C LEU A 35 0.47 3.53 5.54
N ILE A 36 0.31 3.98 4.31
CA ILE A 36 1.25 3.82 3.21
C ILE A 36 2.01 5.13 3.04
N CYS A 37 3.34 5.04 3.00
CA CYS A 37 4.23 6.17 2.85
C CYS A 37 5.24 5.95 1.72
N VAL A 38 5.77 7.05 1.19
CA VAL A 38 6.99 7.09 0.37
C VAL A 38 7.99 7.96 1.10
N GLU A 39 9.16 7.41 1.43
CA GLU A 39 10.19 8.11 2.22
C GLU A 39 9.61 8.89 3.41
N HIS A 40 8.75 8.23 4.21
CA HIS A 40 8.08 8.81 5.38
C HIS A 40 6.94 9.81 5.10
N TYR A 41 6.72 10.23 3.85
CA TYR A 41 5.57 11.04 3.47
C TYR A 41 4.32 10.17 3.28
N PRO A 42 3.19 10.47 3.96
CA PRO A 42 1.99 9.67 3.85
C PRO A 42 1.31 9.85 2.49
N LEU A 43 0.94 8.73 1.86
CA LEU A 43 0.13 8.70 0.64
C LEU A 43 -1.33 8.37 0.93
N GLY A 44 -1.60 7.48 1.87
CA GLY A 44 -2.95 7.05 2.21
C GLY A 44 -2.99 5.73 2.95
N PHE A 45 -4.17 5.10 3.01
CA PHE A 45 -4.37 3.85 3.71
C PHE A 45 -4.51 2.64 2.78
N GLY A 46 -4.23 1.47 3.32
CA GLY A 46 -4.65 0.19 2.76
C GLY A 46 -5.01 -0.80 3.86
N LYS A 47 -5.80 -1.81 3.53
CA LYS A 47 -6.16 -2.89 4.46
C LYS A 47 -5.40 -4.15 4.08
N LYS A 48 -4.65 -4.71 5.03
CA LYS A 48 -3.94 -5.98 4.82
C LYS A 48 -4.92 -7.14 4.75
N LEU A 49 -4.64 -8.09 3.85
CA LEU A 49 -5.31 -9.37 3.75
C LEU A 49 -4.28 -10.42 3.31
N GLY A 50 -3.80 -11.24 4.25
CA GLY A 50 -2.70 -12.16 4.00
C GLY A 50 -1.43 -11.41 3.60
N HIS A 51 -0.86 -11.74 2.43
CA HIS A 51 0.34 -11.09 1.87
C HIS A 51 0.04 -9.89 0.96
N GLN A 52 -1.23 -9.50 0.83
CA GLN A 52 -1.64 -8.40 -0.03
C GLN A 52 -2.17 -7.23 0.79
N LEU A 53 -2.01 -6.04 0.24
CA LEU A 53 -2.60 -4.82 0.77
C LEU A 53 -3.65 -4.29 -0.20
N LYS A 54 -4.92 -4.42 0.20
CA LYS A 54 -6.04 -3.84 -0.53
C LYS A 54 -6.01 -2.33 -0.41
N ASN A 55 -5.97 -1.69 -1.57
CA ASN A 55 -5.93 -0.25 -1.70
C ASN A 55 -7.19 0.42 -1.11
N LYS A 56 -7.02 1.53 -0.38
CA LYS A 56 -8.10 2.39 0.14
C LYS A 56 -7.90 3.86 -0.25
N TYR A 57 -7.15 4.10 -1.32
CA TYR A 57 -6.97 5.39 -1.97
C TYR A 57 -8.27 5.80 -2.66
N ASP A 58 -8.66 7.06 -2.46
CA ASP A 58 -9.92 7.59 -2.97
C ASP A 58 -9.98 7.46 -4.51
N PRO A 59 -11.07 6.90 -5.09
CA PRO A 59 -11.20 6.78 -6.54
C PRO A 59 -10.98 8.09 -7.30
N GLY A 60 -11.40 9.23 -6.75
CA GLY A 60 -11.25 10.55 -7.37
C GLY A 60 -9.82 11.09 -7.36
N TRP A 61 -8.90 10.48 -6.61
CA TRP A 61 -7.49 10.89 -6.53
C TRP A 61 -6.55 9.96 -7.29
N ARG A 62 -7.09 8.88 -7.85
CA ARG A 62 -6.28 7.89 -8.58
C ARG A 62 -5.59 8.56 -9.75
N TRP A 63 -4.32 8.24 -9.92
CA TRP A 63 -3.56 8.61 -11.09
C TRP A 63 -4.09 7.80 -12.28
N THR A 64 -4.97 8.41 -13.08
CA THR A 64 -5.52 7.83 -14.31
C THR A 64 -4.71 8.21 -15.54
#